data_AF-A0A938FIM6-F1
#
_entry.id   AF-A0A938FIM6-F1
#
_cell.length_a   1.000
_cell.length_b   1.000
_cell.length_c   1.000
_cell.angle_alpha   90.00
_cell.angle_beta   90.00
_cell.angle_gamma   90.00
#
_symmetry.space_group_name_H-M   'P 1'
#
loop_
_entity.id
_entity.type
_entity.pdbx_description
1 polymer ?
#
loop_
_entity_poly.entity_id
_entity_poly.type
_entity_poly.pdbx_seq_one_letter_code
_entity_poly.pdbx_strand_id
1 'polypeptide(L)'
;MEQRNLTEDEVDLIDDDYASSRLAERQKFAIAFADAFLAAQGPPHSDTQTRIEQEFGPAELAELGIGLALFHGFSKMLIISGCEPEEMETTVLAAPGSESR
;
A
#
# COMPACT_ATOMS: atom_id res chain seq x y z
N MET A 1 17.73 -3.63 10.57
CA MET A 1 16.42 -2.99 10.39
C MET A 1 15.45 -4.10 10.04
N GLU A 2 14.55 -4.43 10.96
CA GLU A 2 13.53 -5.47 10.75
C GLU A 2 12.40 -4.86 9.92
N GLN A 3 12.18 -5.34 8.69
CA GLN A 3 11.02 -4.93 7.90
C GLN A 3 9.80 -5.68 8.44
N ARG A 4 8.88 -4.96 9.09
CA ARG A 4 7.57 -5.49 9.48
C ARG A 4 6.57 -5.27 8.36
N ASN A 5 6.09 -6.35 7.76
CA ASN A 5 4.94 -6.33 6.85
C ASN A 5 3.64 -6.08 7.63
N LEU A 6 2.60 -5.62 6.92
CA LEU A 6 1.24 -5.62 7.45
C LEU A 6 0.75 -7.07 7.59
N THR A 7 0.04 -7.34 8.67
CA THR A 7 -0.76 -8.57 8.84
C THR A 7 -2.11 -8.42 8.15
N GLU A 8 -2.78 -9.53 7.80
CA GLU A 8 -4.13 -9.49 7.20
C GLU A 8 -5.11 -8.68 8.08
N ASP A 9 -5.10 -8.91 9.40
CA ASP A 9 -5.89 -8.14 10.36
C ASP A 9 -5.56 -6.64 10.42
N GLU A 10 -4.41 -6.21 9.90
CA GLU A 10 -4.04 -4.79 9.78
C GLU A 10 -4.47 -4.21 8.42
N VAL A 11 -4.58 -5.04 7.39
CA VAL A 11 -5.09 -4.66 6.06
C VAL A 11 -6.58 -4.35 6.13
N ASP A 12 -7.37 -5.14 6.87
CA ASP A 12 -8.81 -4.92 7.06
C ASP A 12 -9.15 -3.56 7.69
N LEU A 13 -8.17 -2.88 8.31
CA LEU A 13 -8.32 -1.56 8.94
C LEU A 13 -8.09 -0.38 7.98
N ILE A 14 -7.93 -0.66 6.69
CA ILE A 14 -7.69 0.35 5.65
C ILE A 14 -8.99 0.74 4.95
N ASP A 15 -9.99 -0.14 4.92
CA ASP A 15 -11.25 0.05 4.17
C ASP A 15 -12.20 1.11 4.78
N ASP A 16 -11.94 1.58 6.00
CA ASP A 16 -12.79 2.52 6.75
C ASP A 16 -12.27 3.97 6.78
N ASP A 17 -11.43 4.37 5.82
CA ASP A 17 -10.73 5.68 5.79
C ASP A 17 -9.87 5.88 7.06
N TYR A 18 -9.28 4.79 7.55
CA TYR A 18 -8.42 4.74 8.75
C TYR A 18 -9.12 5.11 10.06
N ALA A 19 -10.47 5.14 10.08
CA ALA A 19 -11.26 5.60 11.22
C ALA A 19 -11.03 4.76 12.49
N SER A 20 -10.70 3.47 12.35
CA SER A 20 -10.40 2.55 13.45
C SER A 20 -8.96 2.01 13.44
N SER A 21 -7.99 2.84 13.11
CA SER A 21 -6.65 2.33 12.81
C SER A 21 -5.69 2.25 14.02
N ARG A 22 -5.41 1.02 14.50
CA ARG A 22 -4.24 0.67 15.35
C ARG A 22 -2.91 0.66 14.60
N LEU A 23 -2.89 1.06 13.32
CA LEU A 23 -1.67 1.11 12.50
C LEU A 23 -0.68 2.12 13.07
N ALA A 24 0.60 1.81 12.92
CA ALA A 24 1.67 2.74 13.27
C ALA A 24 1.58 4.00 12.39
N GLU A 25 2.02 5.16 12.91
CA GLU A 25 1.98 6.42 12.15
C GLU A 25 2.72 6.33 10.82
N ARG A 26 3.87 5.64 10.77
CA ARG A 26 4.62 5.38 9.54
C ARG A 26 3.77 4.69 8.46
N GLN A 27 2.95 3.72 8.84
CA GLN A 27 2.07 3.01 7.91
C GLN A 27 0.96 3.95 7.39
N LYS A 28 0.36 4.76 8.27
CA LYS A 28 -0.64 5.76 7.89
C LYS A 28 -0.07 6.77 6.88
N PHE A 29 1.17 7.22 7.08
CA PHE A 29 1.82 8.13 6.14
C PHE A 29 2.16 7.47 4.80
N ALA A 30 2.57 6.21 4.79
CA ALA A 30 2.78 5.46 3.54
C ALA A 30 1.47 5.35 2.73
N ILE A 31 0.35 5.10 3.42
CA ILE A 31 -0.95 5.00 2.74
C ILE A 31 -1.41 6.38 2.24
N ALA A 32 -1.29 7.43 3.05
CA ALA A 32 -1.62 8.79 2.61
C ALA A 32 -0.80 9.24 1.39
N PHE A 33 0.46 8.81 1.30
CA PHE A 33 1.29 9.02 0.10
C PHE A 33 0.74 8.24 -1.11
N ALA A 34 0.31 6.98 -0.92
CA ALA A 34 -0.27 6.16 -1.97
C ALA A 34 -1.57 6.74 -2.52
N ASP A 35 -2.47 7.20 -1.65
CA ASP A 35 -3.74 7.84 -2.04
C ASP A 35 -3.53 9.09 -2.89
N ALA A 36 -2.55 9.91 -2.48
CA ALA A 36 -2.13 11.09 -3.22
C ALA A 36 -1.57 10.73 -4.60
N PHE A 37 -0.72 9.70 -4.67
CA PHE A 37 -0.13 9.21 -5.92
C PHE A 37 -1.18 8.69 -6.90
N LEU A 38 -2.15 7.91 -6.39
CA LEU A 38 -3.22 7.32 -7.18
C LEU A 38 -4.32 8.32 -7.56
N ALA A 39 -4.21 9.57 -7.09
CA ALA A 39 -5.21 10.62 -7.23
C ALA A 39 -6.61 10.19 -6.72
N ALA A 40 -6.65 9.29 -5.73
CA ALA A 40 -7.90 8.81 -5.14
C ALA A 40 -8.58 9.92 -4.32
N GLN A 41 -7.79 10.72 -3.61
CA GLN A 41 -8.27 11.78 -2.71
C GLN A 41 -7.69 13.17 -3.02
N GLY A 42 -6.89 13.30 -4.10
CA GLY A 42 -6.12 14.51 -4.40
C GLY A 42 -4.85 14.65 -3.55
N PRO A 43 -4.12 15.78 -3.65
CA PRO A 43 -2.92 15.99 -2.85
C PRO A 43 -3.25 16.09 -1.34
N PRO A 44 -2.38 15.57 -0.45
CA PRO A 44 -2.62 15.62 0.98
C PRO A 44 -2.54 17.06 1.49
N HIS A 45 -3.16 17.33 2.63
CA HIS A 45 -3.03 18.63 3.31
C HIS A 45 -1.56 18.94 3.61
N SER A 46 -1.16 20.22 3.60
CA SER A 46 0.24 20.65 3.75
C SER A 46 0.94 20.08 4.98
N ASP A 47 0.21 19.99 6.09
CA ASP A 47 0.70 19.45 7.35
C ASP A 47 1.00 17.94 7.22
N THR A 48 0.13 17.18 6.55
CA THR A 48 0.34 15.75 6.28
C THR A 48 1.52 15.56 5.33
N GLN A 49 1.63 16.39 4.30
CA GLN A 49 2.77 16.34 3.37
C GLN A 49 4.10 16.55 4.09
N THR A 50 4.15 17.52 5.00
CA THR A 50 5.35 17.79 5.81
C THR A 50 5.69 16.60 6.71
N ARG A 51 4.70 15.95 7.32
CA ARG A 51 4.93 14.77 8.17
C ARG A 51 5.38 13.55 7.37
N ILE A 52 4.90 13.38 6.14
CA ILE A 52 5.38 12.35 5.21
C ILE A 52 6.87 12.56 4.90
N GLU A 53 7.28 13.79 4.57
CA GLU A 53 8.68 14.13 4.25
C GLU A 53 9.62 14.03 5.46
N GLN A 54 9.09 14.13 6.69
CA GLN A 54 9.85 13.91 7.92
C GLN A 54 10.02 12.42 8.25
N GLU A 55 9.02 11.60 7.94
CA GLU A 55 9.02 10.16 8.22
C GLU A 55 9.83 9.37 7.19
N PHE A 56 9.77 9.78 5.92
CA PHE A 56 10.43 9.11 4.81
C PHE A 56 11.49 10.00 4.18
N GLY A 57 12.71 9.48 4.09
CA GLY A 57 13.77 10.16 3.35
C GLY A 57 13.48 10.20 1.84
N PRO A 58 14.19 11.04 1.07
CA PRO A 58 13.99 11.15 -0.37
C PRO A 58 14.15 9.82 -1.13
N ALA A 59 15.06 8.96 -0.69
CA ALA A 59 15.25 7.63 -1.28
C ALA A 59 14.07 6.70 -1.00
N GLU A 60 13.53 6.71 0.21
CA GLU A 60 12.37 5.89 0.59
C GLU A 60 11.11 6.35 -0.14
N LEU A 61 10.91 7.67 -0.30
CA LEU A 61 9.82 8.21 -1.10
C LEU A 61 9.95 7.83 -2.58
N ALA A 62 11.17 7.81 -3.13
CA ALA A 62 11.40 7.34 -4.48
C ALA A 62 11.09 5.84 -4.63
N GLU A 63 11.50 5.00 -3.67
CA GLU A 63 11.18 3.57 -3.65
C GLU A 63 9.67 3.33 -3.56
N LEU A 64 8.97 4.02 -2.65
CA LEU A 64 7.51 3.95 -2.53
C LEU A 64 6.83 4.35 -3.85
N GLY A 65 7.26 5.46 -4.45
CA GLY A 65 6.73 5.93 -5.74
C GLY A 65 6.95 4.96 -6.89
N ILE A 66 8.14 4.34 -6.97
CA ILE A 66 8.44 3.32 -8.00
C ILE A 66 7.57 2.08 -7.80
N GLY A 67 7.43 1.61 -6.55
CA GLY A 67 6.56 0.48 -6.23
C GLY A 67 5.12 0.74 -6.66
N LEU A 68 4.56 1.89 -6.27
CA LEU A 68 3.21 2.29 -6.65
C LEU A 68 3.03 2.40 -8.16
N ALA A 69 3.98 3.02 -8.86
CA ALA A 69 3.94 3.15 -10.32
C ALA A 69 3.91 1.78 -11.02
N LEU A 70 4.72 0.83 -10.54
CA LEU A 70 4.78 -0.53 -11.08
C LEU A 70 3.44 -1.25 -10.91
N PHE A 71 2.91 -1.31 -9.68
CA PHE A 71 1.65 -1.98 -9.40
C PHE A 71 0.46 -1.31 -10.07
N HIS A 72 0.44 0.03 -10.13
CA HIS A 72 -0.61 0.78 -10.82
C HIS A 72 -0.59 0.57 -12.34
N GLY A 73 0.60 0.46 -12.94
CA GLY A 73 0.74 0.13 -14.35
C GLY A 73 0.24 -1.28 -14.67
N PHE A 74 0.62 -2.27 -13.84
CA PHE A 74 0.17 -3.65 -14.00
C PHE A 74 -1.32 -3.83 -13.79
N SER A 75 -1.94 -3.16 -12.80
CA SER A 75 -3.38 -3.26 -12.57
C SER A 75 -4.18 -2.82 -13.80
N LYS A 76 -3.77 -1.73 -14.46
CA LYS A 76 -4.36 -1.29 -15.72
C LYS A 76 -4.16 -2.28 -16.87
N MET A 77 -3.00 -2.91 -16.95
CA MET A 77 -2.71 -3.92 -17.97
C MET A 77 -3.58 -5.18 -17.80
N LEU A 78 -3.83 -5.60 -16.55
CA LEU A 78 -4.76 -6.69 -16.24
C LEU A 78 -6.19 -6.36 -16.65
N ILE A 79 -6.67 -5.16 -16.31
CA ILE A 79 -8.01 -4.68 -16.73
C ILE A 79 -8.15 -4.72 -18.25
N ILE A 80 -7.17 -4.20 -18.99
CA ILE A 80 -7.21 -4.17 -20.47
C ILE A 80 -7.16 -5.58 -21.08
N SER A 81 -6.52 -6.53 -20.39
CA SER A 81 -6.40 -7.91 -20.88
C SER A 81 -7.66 -8.75 -20.66
N GLY A 82 -8.72 -8.19 -20.07
CA GLY A 82 -9.96 -8.90 -19.76
C GLY A 82 -9.81 -9.88 -18.59
N CYS A 83 -8.75 -9.72 -17.79
CA CYS A 83 -8.63 -10.44 -16.52
C CYS A 83 -9.31 -9.60 -15.45
N GLU A 84 -10.64 -9.64 -15.40
CA GLU A 84 -11.38 -9.05 -14.28
C GLU A 84 -11.04 -9.87 -13.01
N PRO A 85 -10.59 -9.23 -11.91
CA PRO A 85 -10.13 -9.95 -10.72
C PRO A 85 -11.15 -10.94 -10.16
N GLU A 86 -12.44 -10.62 -10.28
CA GLU A 86 -13.57 -11.44 -9.83
C GLU A 86 -13.71 -12.75 -10.61
N GLU A 87 -13.16 -12.82 -11.82
CA GLU A 87 -13.21 -13.99 -12.71
C GLU A 87 -11.93 -14.85 -12.63
N MET A 88 -10.92 -14.42 -11.86
CA MET A 88 -9.64 -15.12 -11.73
C MET A 88 -9.68 -16.18 -10.63
N GLU A 89 -9.22 -17.39 -10.93
CA GLU A 89 -9.08 -18.47 -9.94
C GLU A 89 -7.99 -18.10 -8.91
N THR A 90 -8.38 -17.95 -7.64
CA THR A 90 -7.46 -17.60 -6.55
C THR A 90 -6.63 -18.80 -6.12
N THR A 91 -5.32 -18.65 -6.00
CA THR A 91 -4.43 -19.66 -5.39
C THR A 91 -3.79 -19.10 -4.13
N VAL A 92 -4.04 -19.71 -2.98
CA VAL A 92 -3.37 -19.36 -1.71
C VAL A 92 -2.04 -20.10 -1.67
N LEU A 93 -0.94 -19.36 -1.75
CA LEU A 93 0.41 -19.90 -1.60
C LEU A 93 0.93 -19.58 -0.21
N ALA A 94 1.29 -20.60 0.56
CA ALA A 94 2.03 -20.40 1.79
C ALA A 94 3.38 -19.73 1.47
N ALA A 95 3.76 -18.73 2.26
CA ALA A 95 5.09 -18.12 2.12
C ALA A 95 6.15 -19.23 2.30
N PRO A 96 7.15 -19.35 1.41
CA PRO A 96 8.16 -20.39 1.53
C PRO A 96 8.81 -20.38 2.93
N GLY A 97 8.62 -21.46 3.69
CA GLY A 97 9.13 -21.60 5.06
C GLY A 97 8.11 -21.37 6.19
N SER A 98 6.86 -20.99 5.91
CA SER A 98 5.80 -20.87 6.93
C SER A 98 5.18 -22.22 7.35
N GLU A 99 5.50 -23.31 6.66
CA GLU A 99 4.94 -24.66 6.91
C GLU A 99 5.69 -25.45 8.00
N SER A 100 6.68 -24.85 8.65
CA SER A 100 7.46 -25.51 9.71
C SER A 100 7.32 -24.76 11.03
N ARG A 101 6.16 -24.93 11.68
CA ARG A 101 6.04 -24.85 13.15
C ARG A 101 4.81 -25.58 13.67
#